data_AF-B5VLC2-F1
#
_entry.id   AF-B5VLC2-F1
#
_cell.length_a   1.000
_cell.length_b   1.000
_cell.length_c   1.000
_cell.angle_alpha   90.00
_cell.angle_beta   90.00
_cell.angle_gamma   90.00
#
_symmetry.space_group_name_H-M   'P 1'
#
loop_
_entity.id
_entity.type
_entity.pdbx_description
1 polymer ?
#
loop_
_entity_poly.entity_id
_entity_poly.type
_entity_poly.pdbx_seq_one_letter_code
_entity_poly.pdbx_strand_id
1 'polypeptide(L)'
;MPKPKHIISEDALTKDPILSGGVICLGRGAYKEYIAGIHEGLLGPIEKTEKTGSTEPKMTGVVESNQIESKVSESGAMELVDAEKETALEEAKVQDDLKVDEENSSEDSQKFLKPFISSDQYPDLQIASELQTPNGEFIRNPNTNIPLLINQPLLVIPIPNLIGFTTIPRRIHRFYQKRFYVEDVCSSVVNCVRQTRIRPFDIAKDIDLAKDEEKDWPQNWVKQGKEKNSEWTQELVCDPRITKHMFVYEKPPKEEPESDI
;
A
#
# COMPACT_ATOMS: atom_id res chain seq x y z
N MET A 1 -22.19 15.10 30.25
CA MET A 1 -20.93 14.43 30.66
C MET A 1 -19.76 15.37 30.36
N PRO A 2 -18.76 15.51 31.25
CA PRO A 2 -17.56 16.28 30.94
C PRO A 2 -16.80 15.62 29.79
N LYS A 3 -16.34 16.41 28.81
CA LYS A 3 -15.52 15.89 27.71
C LYS A 3 -14.16 15.43 28.28
N PRO A 4 -13.62 14.27 27.82
CA PRO A 4 -12.31 13.82 28.27
C PRO A 4 -11.24 14.85 27.89
N LYS A 5 -10.34 15.17 28.83
CA LYS A 5 -9.28 16.17 28.66
C LYS A 5 -8.09 15.64 27.85
N HIS A 6 -7.94 14.33 27.74
CA HIS A 6 -6.88 13.68 27.00
C HIS A 6 -7.42 12.39 26.36
N ILE A 7 -7.22 12.24 25.06
CA ILE A 7 -7.55 11.02 24.33
C ILE A 7 -6.20 10.33 24.04
N ILE A 8 -6.02 9.13 24.57
CA ILE A 8 -4.81 8.33 24.37
C ILE A 8 -5.20 7.16 23.47
N SER A 9 -4.41 6.89 22.44
CA SER A 9 -4.62 5.72 21.58
C SER A 9 -4.34 4.43 22.37
N GLU A 10 -5.15 3.39 22.16
CA GLU A 10 -4.93 2.08 22.78
C GLU A 10 -3.56 1.50 22.39
N ASP A 11 -3.11 1.75 21.16
CA ASP A 11 -1.79 1.36 20.66
C ASP A 11 -0.62 1.94 21.45
N ALA A 12 -0.80 3.13 22.03
CA ALA A 12 0.22 3.78 22.84
C ALA A 12 0.40 3.11 24.21
N LEU A 13 -0.59 2.32 24.66
CA LEU A 13 -0.60 1.63 25.95
C LEU A 13 0.02 0.24 25.86
N THR A 14 0.12 -0.33 24.66
CA THR A 14 0.66 -1.66 24.45
C THR A 14 2.19 -1.67 24.61
N LYS A 15 2.71 -2.52 25.50
CA LYS A 15 4.16 -2.66 25.75
C LYS A 15 4.89 -3.31 24.58
N ASP A 16 4.29 -4.36 24.02
CA ASP A 16 4.85 -5.09 22.90
C ASP A 16 4.32 -4.51 21.58
N PRO A 17 5.18 -3.94 20.73
CA PRO A 17 4.74 -3.27 19.51
C PRO A 17 4.23 -4.24 18.45
N ILE A 18 4.64 -5.51 18.53
CA ILE A 18 4.12 -6.60 17.69
C ILE A 18 2.62 -6.83 17.94
N LEU A 19 2.14 -6.53 19.14
CA LEU A 19 0.72 -6.65 19.51
C LEU A 19 -0.04 -5.33 19.35
N SER A 20 0.65 -4.26 18.96
CA SER A 20 0.05 -2.95 18.73
C SER A 20 -0.42 -2.84 17.29
N GLY A 21 -1.71 -3.04 17.06
CA GLY A 21 -2.34 -2.94 15.75
C GLY A 21 -1.97 -4.08 14.80
N GLY A 22 -1.97 -3.78 13.50
CA GLY A 22 -1.69 -4.71 12.41
C GLY A 22 -2.06 -4.11 11.06
N VAL A 23 -1.38 -4.55 10.01
CA VAL A 23 -1.62 -4.09 8.63
C VAL A 23 -2.24 -5.21 7.83
N ILE A 24 -3.33 -4.93 7.11
CA ILE A 24 -3.97 -5.90 6.19
C ILE A 24 -3.83 -5.37 4.77
N CYS A 25 -2.96 -6.00 3.98
CA CYS A 25 -2.83 -5.73 2.56
C CYS A 25 -3.78 -6.63 1.78
N LEU A 26 -4.72 -6.00 1.06
CA LEU A 26 -5.65 -6.70 0.18
C LEU A 26 -5.08 -6.69 -1.24
N GLY A 27 -4.59 -7.84 -1.68
CA GLY A 27 -4.08 -8.07 -3.02
C GLY A 27 -2.56 -7.97 -3.13
N ARG A 28 -2.02 -8.61 -4.17
CA ARG A 28 -0.58 -8.64 -4.46
C ARG A 28 -0.04 -7.25 -4.81
N GLY A 29 -0.80 -6.45 -5.55
CA GLY A 29 -0.42 -5.07 -5.91
C GLY A 29 -0.23 -4.19 -4.67
N ALA A 30 -1.22 -4.18 -3.77
CA ALA A 30 -1.15 -3.42 -2.51
C ALA A 30 -0.01 -3.88 -1.61
N TYR A 31 0.29 -5.19 -1.58
CA TYR A 31 1.45 -5.68 -0.85
C TYR A 31 2.79 -5.19 -1.43
N LYS A 32 2.91 -5.13 -2.77
CA LYS A 32 4.10 -4.58 -3.44
C LYS A 32 4.30 -3.09 -3.14
N GLU A 33 3.22 -2.30 -3.20
CA GLU A 33 3.28 -0.88 -2.85
C GLU A 33 3.60 -0.66 -1.39
N TYR A 34 2.98 -1.43 -0.49
CA TYR A 34 3.23 -1.33 0.95
C TYR A 34 4.71 -1.55 1.28
N ILE A 35 5.29 -2.63 0.77
CA ILE A 35 6.69 -2.94 1.06
C ILE A 35 7.63 -1.94 0.38
N ALA A 36 7.35 -1.51 -0.86
CA ALA A 36 8.13 -0.48 -1.54
C ALA A 36 8.09 0.85 -0.76
N GLY A 37 6.91 1.24 -0.28
CA GLY A 37 6.70 2.44 0.53
C GLY A 37 7.40 2.37 1.89
N ILE A 38 7.48 1.19 2.52
CA ILE A 38 8.27 1.00 3.75
C ILE A 38 9.77 1.20 3.46
N HIS A 39 10.28 0.65 2.37
CA HIS A 39 11.69 0.83 1.99
C HIS A 39 11.99 2.28 1.63
N GLU A 40 11.12 2.92 0.86
CA GLU A 40 11.22 4.34 0.53
C GLU A 40 11.14 5.23 1.77
N GLY A 41 10.23 4.96 2.71
CA GLY A 41 10.09 5.74 3.92
C GLY A 41 11.27 5.63 4.89
N LEU A 42 12.00 4.50 4.89
CA LEU A 42 13.13 4.26 5.81
C LEU A 42 14.49 4.60 5.21
N LEU A 43 14.67 4.40 3.90
CA LEU A 43 15.94 4.60 3.19
C LEU A 43 15.94 5.85 2.31
N GLY A 44 14.76 6.32 1.93
CA GLY A 44 14.60 7.44 1.01
C GLY A 44 14.86 8.80 1.66
N PRO A 45 15.10 9.82 0.83
CA PRO A 45 15.26 11.19 1.30
C PRO A 45 13.90 11.80 1.73
N ILE A 46 13.93 12.73 2.69
CA ILE A 46 12.73 13.45 3.17
C ILE A 46 12.23 14.43 2.09
N GLU A 47 13.16 15.12 1.43
CA GLU A 47 12.86 16.02 0.33
C GLU A 47 13.12 15.31 -1.00
N LYS A 48 12.25 15.59 -1.98
CA LYS A 48 12.48 15.20 -3.36
C LYS A 48 13.83 15.77 -3.77
N THR A 49 14.83 14.91 -3.96
CA THR A 49 16.08 15.35 -4.57
C THR A 49 15.72 15.95 -5.92
N GLU A 50 15.86 17.28 -6.05
CA GLU A 50 15.91 17.90 -7.35
C GLU A 50 17.00 17.14 -8.08
N LYS A 51 16.64 16.52 -9.20
CA LYS A 51 17.63 15.90 -10.07
C LYS A 51 18.54 17.04 -10.48
N THR A 52 19.66 17.21 -9.78
CA THR A 52 20.74 18.08 -10.20
C THR A 52 21.16 17.55 -11.55
N GLY A 53 20.65 18.19 -12.60
CA GLY A 53 21.17 18.02 -13.94
C GLY A 53 22.67 18.25 -13.86
N SER A 54 23.42 17.31 -14.44
CA SER A 54 24.74 17.52 -15.02
C SER A 54 25.57 18.63 -14.37
N THR A 55 26.44 18.27 -13.43
CA THR A 55 27.57 19.10 -13.04
C THR A 55 28.46 19.38 -14.25
N GLU A 56 28.35 20.58 -14.83
CA GLU A 56 29.52 21.37 -15.20
C GLU A 56 29.50 22.68 -14.39
N PRO A 57 30.63 23.11 -13.81
CA PRO A 57 30.65 24.25 -12.91
C PRO A 57 30.79 25.55 -13.71
N LYS A 58 29.92 26.53 -13.45
CA LYS A 58 30.27 27.94 -13.66
C LYS A 58 29.85 28.78 -12.47
N MET A 59 30.86 29.38 -11.86
CA MET A 59 30.75 30.41 -10.83
C MET A 59 30.10 31.70 -11.36
N THR A 60 29.75 32.53 -10.38
CA THR A 60 29.58 34.00 -10.35
C THR A 60 28.17 34.59 -10.49
N GLY A 61 27.80 35.40 -9.49
CA GLY A 61 26.91 36.55 -9.65
C GLY A 61 25.86 36.76 -8.56
N VAL A 62 26.25 37.35 -7.43
CA VAL A 62 25.36 37.96 -6.42
C VAL A 62 24.58 39.13 -7.04
N VAL A 63 23.25 39.22 -6.84
CA VAL A 63 22.55 40.50 -6.56
C VAL A 63 21.28 40.24 -5.72
N GLU A 64 21.16 41.04 -4.66
CA GLU A 64 20.12 41.14 -3.64
C GLU A 64 18.88 41.92 -4.10
N SER A 65 17.81 41.81 -3.30
CA SER A 65 16.78 42.83 -2.98
C SER A 65 15.33 42.67 -3.51
N ASN A 66 14.47 42.44 -2.51
CA ASN A 66 13.25 43.19 -2.15
C ASN A 66 11.86 42.77 -2.66
N GLN A 67 11.13 42.18 -1.69
CA GLN A 67 9.75 42.41 -1.24
C GLN A 67 8.89 43.44 -1.99
N ILE A 68 7.66 43.04 -2.34
CA ILE A 68 6.46 43.91 -2.28
C ILE A 68 5.28 43.07 -1.76
N GLU A 69 4.64 43.56 -0.71
CA GLU A 69 3.40 43.06 -0.08
C GLU A 69 2.13 43.47 -0.84
N SER A 70 1.09 42.64 -0.64
CA SER A 70 -0.32 43.01 -0.44
C SER A 70 -1.19 43.47 -1.63
N LYS A 71 -2.32 42.78 -1.83
CA LYS A 71 -3.67 43.35 -1.69
C LYS A 71 -4.75 42.27 -1.60
N VAL A 72 -5.64 42.50 -0.64
CA VAL A 72 -6.81 41.73 -0.20
C VAL A 72 -8.06 42.19 -0.95
N SER A 73 -9.01 41.29 -1.20
CA SER A 73 -10.48 41.45 -1.10
C SER A 73 -11.13 40.17 -1.68
N GLU A 74 -11.72 39.24 -0.92
CA GLU A 74 -12.86 39.28 0.02
C GLU A 74 -14.23 39.06 -0.67
N SER A 75 -15.06 38.26 0.02
CA SER A 75 -16.46 37.87 -0.25
C SER A 75 -16.65 36.67 -1.19
N GLY A 76 -17.30 35.56 -0.83
CA GLY A 76 -18.22 35.28 0.28
C GLY A 76 -19.47 34.63 -0.28
N ALA A 77 -19.72 33.35 0.05
CA ALA A 77 -21.04 32.72 0.25
C ALA A 77 -20.90 31.20 0.30
N MET A 78 -21.32 30.65 1.44
CA MET A 78 -21.49 29.23 1.73
C MET A 78 -22.99 28.96 1.73
N GLU A 79 -23.46 27.94 1.02
CA GLU A 79 -24.78 27.35 1.31
C GLU A 79 -24.76 25.85 1.02
N LEU A 80 -25.10 25.08 2.06
CA LEU A 80 -25.37 23.65 2.09
C LEU A 80 -26.88 23.47 1.99
N VAL A 81 -27.35 22.50 1.20
CA VAL A 81 -28.71 21.94 1.33
C VAL A 81 -28.64 20.42 1.26
N ASP A 82 -29.40 19.80 2.16
CA ASP A 82 -29.36 18.41 2.60
C ASP A 82 -30.63 17.66 2.14
N ALA A 83 -30.49 16.34 2.04
CA ALA A 83 -31.45 15.24 2.22
C ALA A 83 -32.91 15.25 1.64
N GLU A 84 -33.16 14.20 0.82
CA GLU A 84 -34.16 13.11 1.01
C GLU A 84 -35.31 12.86 -0.01
N LYS A 85 -35.38 11.56 -0.40
CA LYS A 85 -36.52 10.66 -0.71
C LYS A 85 -36.90 10.23 -2.15
N GLU A 86 -36.49 8.98 -2.46
CA GLU A 86 -37.24 7.79 -2.96
C GLU A 86 -38.55 8.01 -3.77
N THR A 87 -38.82 7.36 -4.91
CA THR A 87 -39.05 5.91 -5.09
C THR A 87 -39.40 5.58 -6.58
N ALA A 88 -39.21 4.31 -6.94
CA ALA A 88 -39.94 3.48 -7.93
C ALA A 88 -39.49 3.39 -9.42
N LEU A 89 -38.91 2.20 -9.71
CA LEU A 89 -38.99 1.31 -10.89
C LEU A 89 -39.22 1.87 -12.30
N GLU A 90 -38.33 1.49 -13.24
CA GLU A 90 -38.67 0.55 -14.34
C GLU A 90 -37.40 0.07 -15.09
N GLU A 91 -37.39 -1.23 -15.43
CA GLU A 91 -36.34 -1.95 -16.17
C GLU A 91 -36.39 -1.63 -17.68
N ALA A 92 -35.26 -1.32 -18.32
CA ALA A 92 -34.99 -1.70 -19.72
C ALA A 92 -33.54 -1.46 -20.18
N LYS A 93 -32.87 -2.56 -20.52
CA LYS A 93 -31.90 -2.77 -21.62
C LYS A 93 -30.50 -2.13 -21.56
N VAL A 94 -29.55 -3.06 -21.58
CA VAL A 94 -28.12 -2.95 -21.90
C VAL A 94 -27.92 -2.52 -23.36
N GLN A 95 -27.10 -1.49 -23.56
CA GLN A 95 -26.25 -1.17 -24.73
C GLN A 95 -25.03 -0.46 -24.13
N ASP A 96 -23.91 -1.14 -23.86
CA ASP A 96 -22.78 -1.40 -24.77
C ASP A 96 -22.52 -0.27 -25.79
N ASP A 97 -21.89 0.81 -25.31
CA ASP A 97 -21.21 1.81 -26.12
C ASP A 97 -19.81 2.07 -25.52
N LEU A 98 -18.90 1.12 -25.74
CA LEU A 98 -17.46 1.40 -25.77
C LEU A 98 -17.03 1.45 -27.24
N LYS A 99 -17.33 2.57 -27.90
CA LYS A 99 -16.61 2.98 -29.10
C LYS A 99 -15.55 4.01 -28.69
N VAL A 100 -14.33 3.64 -29.02
CA VAL A 100 -13.12 4.45 -28.93
C VAL A 100 -13.23 5.57 -29.95
N ASP A 101 -13.30 6.82 -29.47
CA ASP A 101 -12.89 7.98 -30.25
C ASP A 101 -11.40 8.22 -29.96
N GLU A 102 -10.56 7.64 -30.82
CA GLU A 102 -9.20 8.14 -31.07
C GLU A 102 -9.34 9.47 -31.79
N GLU A 103 -9.19 10.57 -31.07
CA GLU A 103 -8.45 11.78 -31.49
C GLU A 103 -8.65 12.89 -30.44
N ASN A 104 -7.53 13.37 -29.88
CA ASN A 104 -7.36 14.39 -28.84
C ASN A 104 -7.35 13.91 -27.38
N SER A 105 -6.27 13.24 -26.98
CA SER A 105 -5.76 13.32 -25.60
C SER A 105 -4.32 13.84 -25.59
N SER A 106 -4.17 15.12 -25.92
CA SER A 106 -2.95 15.87 -25.62
C SER A 106 -2.81 16.05 -24.11
N GLU A 107 -1.71 15.52 -23.58
CA GLU A 107 -0.91 16.09 -22.49
C GLU A 107 -1.43 16.11 -21.04
N ASP A 108 -2.39 15.27 -20.67
CA ASP A 108 -2.65 14.94 -19.26
C ASP A 108 -2.38 13.46 -18.97
N SER A 109 -1.13 13.04 -19.21
CA SER A 109 -0.62 11.83 -18.56
C SER A 109 -0.67 12.08 -17.05
N GLN A 110 -1.63 11.46 -16.36
CA GLN A 110 -1.69 11.39 -14.89
C GLN A 110 -0.25 11.25 -14.36
N LYS A 111 0.23 12.28 -13.64
CA LYS A 111 1.55 12.29 -13.03
C LYS A 111 1.54 11.27 -11.89
N PHE A 112 1.74 10.00 -12.22
CA PHE A 112 2.11 9.01 -11.21
C PHE A 112 3.41 9.49 -10.56
N LEU A 113 3.38 9.71 -9.25
CA LEU A 113 4.58 10.01 -8.50
C LEU A 113 5.46 8.78 -8.58
N LYS A 114 6.62 8.92 -9.21
CA LYS A 114 7.63 7.86 -9.24
C LYS A 114 8.33 7.85 -7.88
N PRO A 115 8.72 6.66 -7.38
CA PRO A 115 9.44 6.56 -6.13
C PRO A 115 10.77 7.31 -6.23
N PHE A 116 11.23 7.86 -5.10
CA PHE A 116 12.48 8.61 -5.03
C PHE A 116 13.71 7.69 -5.14
N ILE A 117 13.58 6.45 -4.69
CA ILE A 117 14.63 5.44 -4.72
C ILE A 117 14.20 4.23 -5.56
N SER A 118 15.14 3.60 -6.26
CA SER A 118 14.91 2.31 -6.92
C SER A 118 15.36 1.16 -6.02
N SER A 119 14.82 -0.04 -6.27
CA SER A 119 15.20 -1.28 -5.57
C SER A 119 16.71 -1.55 -5.58
N ASP A 120 17.39 -1.14 -6.66
CA ASP A 120 18.82 -1.39 -6.86
C ASP A 120 19.69 -0.57 -5.90
N GLN A 121 19.15 0.55 -5.40
CA GLN A 121 19.85 1.49 -4.52
C GLN A 121 19.73 1.11 -3.04
N TYR A 122 18.91 0.12 -2.68
CA TYR A 122 18.71 -0.29 -1.28
C TYR A 122 20.02 -0.62 -0.55
N PRO A 123 20.98 -1.39 -1.12
CA PRO A 123 22.20 -1.76 -0.41
C PRO A 123 23.11 -0.58 -0.08
N ASP A 124 23.14 0.43 -0.95
CA ASP A 124 24.04 1.58 -0.84
C ASP A 124 23.53 2.63 0.16
N LEU A 125 22.21 2.69 0.36
CA LEU A 125 21.58 3.64 1.25
C LEU A 125 21.76 3.24 2.72
N GLN A 126 21.86 4.25 3.58
CA GLN A 126 21.90 4.08 5.03
C GLN A 126 20.55 4.46 5.63
N ILE A 127 20.11 3.68 6.62
CA ILE A 127 18.92 4.01 7.41
C ILE A 127 19.20 5.34 8.13
N ALA A 128 18.26 6.28 8.14
CA ALA A 128 18.42 7.54 8.83
C ALA A 128 18.76 7.31 10.32
N SER A 129 19.72 8.07 10.86
CA SER A 129 20.19 7.90 12.25
C SER A 129 19.08 8.10 13.29
N GLU A 130 18.05 8.87 12.97
CA GLU A 130 16.86 9.07 13.82
C GLU A 130 16.02 7.81 14.00
N LEU A 131 16.09 6.91 13.01
CA LEU A 131 15.38 5.64 12.98
C LEU A 131 16.27 4.48 13.44
N GLN A 132 17.56 4.73 13.69
CA GLN A 132 18.45 3.72 14.26
C GLN A 132 18.38 3.77 15.78
N THR A 133 17.76 2.77 16.40
CA THR A 133 17.77 2.67 17.86
C THR A 133 19.08 2.03 18.35
N PRO A 134 19.86 2.67 19.24
CA PRO A 134 21.17 2.15 19.67
C PRO A 134 21.13 0.80 20.40
N ASN A 135 19.97 0.42 20.96
CA ASN A 135 19.82 -0.73 21.86
C ASN A 135 18.91 -1.85 21.33
N GLY A 136 18.50 -1.79 20.05
CA GLY A 136 17.58 -2.79 19.48
C GLY A 136 16.15 -2.71 20.03
N GLU A 137 15.79 -1.62 20.72
CA GLU A 137 14.41 -1.32 21.10
C GLU A 137 13.59 -0.88 19.89
N PHE A 138 12.27 -1.04 19.99
CA PHE A 138 11.35 -0.68 18.92
C PHE A 138 11.16 0.84 18.83
N ILE A 139 11.17 1.36 17.61
CA ILE A 139 11.01 2.78 17.34
C ILE A 139 9.56 3.18 17.64
N ARG A 140 9.38 4.15 18.53
CA ARG A 140 8.08 4.74 18.86
C ARG A 140 8.10 6.23 18.59
N ASN A 141 6.95 6.77 18.21
CA ASN A 141 6.80 8.21 18.04
C ASN A 141 6.93 8.91 19.40
N PRO A 142 7.78 9.95 19.55
CA PRO A 142 8.00 10.60 20.84
C PRO A 142 6.75 11.30 21.41
N ASN A 143 5.83 11.73 20.54
CA ASN A 143 4.63 12.46 20.96
C ASN A 143 3.45 11.53 21.29
N THR A 144 3.23 10.50 20.47
CA THR A 144 2.07 9.62 20.61
C THR A 144 2.40 8.28 21.25
N ASN A 145 3.68 7.93 21.41
CA ASN A 145 4.19 6.65 21.89
C ASN A 145 3.72 5.42 21.07
N ILE A 146 3.21 5.65 19.86
CA ILE A 146 2.76 4.61 18.94
C ILE A 146 3.98 4.00 18.24
N PRO A 147 4.08 2.65 18.15
CA PRO A 147 5.12 1.97 17.39
C PRO A 147 5.10 2.33 15.91
N LEU A 148 6.26 2.29 15.26
CA LEU A 148 6.35 2.48 13.83
C LEU A 148 5.67 1.32 13.07
N LEU A 149 5.07 1.62 11.92
CA LEU A 149 4.33 0.68 11.06
C LEU A 149 5.10 -0.61 10.74
N ILE A 150 6.43 -0.56 10.66
CA ILE A 150 7.27 -1.73 10.35
C ILE A 150 7.19 -2.83 11.43
N ASN A 151 6.96 -2.44 12.68
CA ASN A 151 6.90 -3.38 13.80
C ASN A 151 5.52 -4.02 13.95
N GLN A 152 4.53 -3.50 13.24
CA GLN A 152 3.19 -4.05 13.23
C GLN A 152 3.14 -5.26 12.30
N PRO A 153 2.47 -6.35 12.71
CA PRO A 153 2.39 -7.56 11.92
C PRO A 153 1.53 -7.35 10.68
N LEU A 154 1.97 -7.92 9.57
CA LEU A 154 1.35 -7.83 8.26
C LEU A 154 0.53 -9.08 7.93
N LEU A 155 -0.68 -8.89 7.41
CA LEU A 155 -1.49 -9.94 6.78
C LEU A 155 -1.72 -9.60 5.31
N VAL A 156 -1.41 -10.54 4.41
CA VAL A 156 -1.67 -10.38 2.97
C VAL A 156 -2.80 -11.31 2.55
N ILE A 157 -3.88 -10.73 2.02
CA ILE A 157 -5.03 -11.47 1.50
C ILE A 157 -5.05 -11.34 -0.03
N PRO A 158 -4.86 -12.43 -0.79
CA PRO A 158 -4.90 -12.37 -2.26
C PRO A 158 -6.31 -12.05 -2.75
N ILE A 159 -6.44 -11.28 -3.84
CA ILE A 159 -7.73 -10.97 -4.46
C ILE A 159 -7.77 -11.58 -5.88
N PRO A 160 -8.24 -12.83 -6.04
CA PRO A 160 -8.17 -13.55 -7.31
C PRO A 160 -9.28 -13.09 -8.29
N ASN A 161 -9.18 -11.85 -8.78
CA ASN A 161 -10.12 -11.26 -9.72
C ASN A 161 -9.67 -11.49 -11.17
N LEU A 162 -10.41 -12.31 -11.91
CA LEU A 162 -10.16 -12.56 -13.32
C LEU A 162 -10.89 -11.53 -14.17
N ILE A 163 -10.25 -10.96 -15.19
CA ILE A 163 -10.83 -10.04 -16.17
C ILE A 163 -10.79 -10.66 -17.59
N GLY A 164 -11.90 -10.56 -18.34
CA GLY A 164 -11.97 -10.95 -19.76
C GLY A 164 -12.93 -12.10 -20.09
N PHE A 165 -13.47 -12.09 -21.31
CA PHE A 165 -14.50 -13.04 -21.77
C PHE A 165 -14.02 -14.49 -21.79
N THR A 166 -12.79 -14.74 -22.23
CA THR A 166 -12.20 -16.09 -22.26
C THR A 166 -11.98 -16.70 -20.87
N THR A 167 -12.01 -15.88 -19.81
CA THR A 167 -11.84 -16.32 -18.41
C THR A 167 -13.16 -16.73 -17.73
N ILE A 168 -14.31 -16.51 -18.37
CA ILE A 168 -15.65 -16.81 -17.83
C ILE A 168 -15.78 -18.23 -17.24
N PRO A 169 -15.38 -19.34 -17.89
CA PRO A 169 -15.52 -20.67 -17.29
C PRO A 169 -14.71 -20.82 -15.99
N ARG A 170 -13.51 -20.20 -15.92
CA ARG A 170 -12.70 -20.20 -14.69
C ARG A 170 -13.35 -19.37 -13.58
N ARG A 171 -14.01 -18.25 -13.92
CA ARG A 171 -14.78 -17.46 -12.95
C ARG A 171 -15.93 -18.27 -12.36
N ILE A 172 -16.67 -19.00 -13.19
CA ILE A 172 -17.78 -19.86 -12.74
C ILE A 172 -17.25 -20.95 -11.80
N HIS A 173 -16.15 -21.63 -12.16
CA HIS A 173 -15.50 -22.60 -11.28
C HIS A 173 -15.12 -21.98 -9.93
N ARG A 174 -14.38 -20.86 -9.93
CA ARG A 174 -14.01 -20.15 -8.68
C ARG A 174 -15.22 -19.72 -7.86
N PHE A 175 -16.34 -19.39 -8.49
CA PHE A 175 -17.59 -19.06 -7.81
C PHE A 175 -18.17 -20.27 -7.07
N TYR A 176 -18.24 -21.44 -7.72
CA TYR A 176 -18.71 -22.66 -7.05
C TYR A 176 -17.78 -23.14 -5.93
N GLN A 177 -16.46 -22.90 -6.03
CA GLN A 177 -15.49 -23.24 -5.00
C GLN A 177 -15.22 -22.08 -4.00
N LYS A 178 -16.01 -21.00 -4.03
CA LYS A 178 -15.76 -19.79 -3.23
C LYS A 178 -15.75 -20.05 -1.72
N ARG A 179 -16.48 -21.08 -1.25
CA ARG A 179 -16.54 -21.48 0.16
C ARG A 179 -15.16 -21.74 0.78
N PHE A 180 -14.26 -22.39 0.05
CA PHE A 180 -12.92 -22.74 0.56
C PHE A 180 -12.03 -21.50 0.64
N TYR A 181 -12.19 -20.59 -0.32
CA TYR A 181 -11.47 -19.33 -0.32
C TYR A 181 -11.91 -18.43 0.84
N VAL A 182 -13.22 -18.29 1.08
CA VAL A 182 -13.70 -17.45 2.19
C VAL A 182 -13.31 -18.05 3.54
N GLU A 183 -13.27 -19.38 3.67
CA GLU A 183 -12.77 -20.03 4.89
C GLU A 183 -11.28 -19.72 5.13
N ASP A 184 -10.42 -19.80 4.10
CA ASP A 184 -8.99 -19.43 4.21
C ASP A 184 -8.81 -17.95 4.63
N VAL A 185 -9.61 -17.05 4.06
CA VAL A 185 -9.56 -15.62 4.39
C VAL A 185 -10.07 -15.35 5.80
N CYS A 186 -11.23 -15.91 6.17
CA CYS A 186 -11.84 -15.77 7.50
C CYS A 186 -10.93 -16.33 8.60
N SER A 187 -10.34 -17.51 8.37
CA SER A 187 -9.40 -18.13 9.30
C SER A 187 -8.08 -17.36 9.42
N SER A 188 -7.63 -16.68 8.35
CA SER A 188 -6.46 -15.80 8.41
C SER A 188 -6.77 -14.48 9.15
N VAL A 189 -7.91 -13.85 8.90
CA VAL A 189 -8.30 -12.61 9.57
C VAL A 189 -8.63 -12.83 11.04
N VAL A 190 -9.23 -13.97 11.43
CA VAL A 190 -9.44 -14.27 12.86
C VAL A 190 -8.10 -14.41 13.59
N ASN A 191 -7.07 -14.99 12.96
CA ASN A 191 -5.73 -15.03 13.55
C ASN A 191 -5.16 -13.63 13.76
N CYS A 192 -5.39 -12.71 12.81
CA CYS A 192 -5.00 -11.31 12.94
C CYS A 192 -5.75 -10.62 14.10
N VAL A 193 -7.06 -10.78 14.19
CA VAL A 193 -7.87 -10.16 15.28
C VAL A 193 -7.52 -10.75 16.64
N ARG A 194 -7.28 -12.05 16.72
CA ARG A 194 -6.85 -12.75 17.93
C ARG A 194 -5.36 -12.57 18.23
N GLN A 195 -4.63 -11.88 17.35
CA GLN A 195 -3.18 -11.67 17.44
C GLN A 195 -2.39 -12.96 17.68
N THR A 196 -2.85 -14.05 17.05
CA THR A 196 -2.26 -15.39 17.21
C THR A 196 -1.42 -15.71 15.97
N ARG A 197 -0.37 -16.51 16.12
CA ARG A 197 0.51 -16.99 15.01
C ARG A 197 1.31 -15.89 14.30
N ILE A 198 1.92 -15.01 15.08
CA ILE A 198 2.84 -14.00 14.54
C ILE A 198 4.21 -14.64 14.38
N ARG A 199 4.79 -14.54 13.19
CA ARG A 199 6.16 -14.99 12.90
C ARG A 199 7.02 -13.87 12.33
N PRO A 200 8.35 -13.92 12.49
CA PRO A 200 9.23 -12.98 11.80
C PRO A 200 9.12 -13.14 10.28
N PHE A 201 9.36 -12.04 9.57
CA PHE A 201 9.38 -12.01 8.11
C PHE A 201 10.55 -12.86 7.58
N ASP A 202 10.24 -13.80 6.70
CA ASP A 202 11.20 -14.67 6.02
C ASP A 202 11.25 -14.30 4.54
N ILE A 203 12.36 -13.71 4.10
CA ILE A 203 12.58 -13.21 2.75
C ILE A 203 12.28 -14.29 1.70
N ALA A 204 12.66 -15.54 1.95
CA ALA A 204 12.51 -16.62 0.97
C ALA A 204 11.04 -17.00 0.73
N LYS A 205 10.17 -16.85 1.73
CA LYS A 205 8.75 -17.23 1.66
C LYS A 205 7.85 -16.04 1.42
N ASP A 206 8.18 -14.90 2.02
CA ASP A 206 7.29 -13.74 2.11
C ASP A 206 7.34 -12.83 0.90
N ILE A 207 8.44 -12.88 0.13
CA ILE A 207 8.50 -12.21 -1.18
C ILE A 207 7.38 -12.69 -2.10
N ASP A 208 7.03 -13.98 -2.03
CA ASP A 208 6.08 -14.63 -2.94
C ASP A 208 4.63 -14.67 -2.40
N LEU A 209 4.33 -13.96 -1.31
CA LEU A 209 2.96 -13.85 -0.78
C LEU A 209 2.00 -13.28 -1.84
N ALA A 210 0.86 -13.96 -2.02
CA ALA A 210 -0.18 -13.64 -3.00
C ALA A 210 0.28 -13.62 -4.48
N LYS A 211 1.45 -14.18 -4.81
CA LYS A 211 2.01 -14.16 -6.18
C LYS A 211 1.12 -14.84 -7.23
N ASP A 212 0.28 -15.79 -6.82
CA ASP A 212 -0.69 -16.42 -7.73
C ASP A 212 -1.67 -15.41 -8.36
N GLU A 213 -1.93 -14.29 -7.70
CA GLU A 213 -2.79 -13.21 -8.22
C GLU A 213 -2.22 -12.56 -9.48
N GLU A 214 -0.89 -12.52 -9.64
CA GLU A 214 -0.25 -11.91 -10.81
C GLU A 214 -0.63 -12.64 -12.12
N LYS A 215 -0.99 -13.92 -12.02
CA LYS A 215 -1.47 -14.72 -13.16
C LYS A 215 -2.86 -14.30 -13.64
N ASP A 216 -3.65 -13.68 -12.75
CA ASP A 216 -5.01 -13.25 -13.04
C ASP A 216 -5.07 -11.82 -13.61
N TRP A 217 -3.96 -11.09 -13.55
CA TRP A 217 -3.87 -9.72 -14.05
C TRP A 217 -4.04 -9.65 -15.58
N PRO A 218 -4.71 -8.60 -16.11
CA PRO A 218 -4.88 -8.45 -17.55
C PRO A 218 -3.53 -8.29 -18.26
N GLN A 219 -3.26 -9.13 -19.26
CA GLN A 219 -1.96 -9.15 -19.95
C GLN A 219 -1.59 -7.81 -20.59
N ASN A 220 -2.56 -7.10 -21.18
CA ASN A 220 -2.32 -5.79 -21.80
C ASN A 220 -1.95 -4.74 -20.74
N TRP A 221 -2.61 -4.77 -19.59
CA TRP A 221 -2.30 -3.89 -18.47
C TRP A 221 -0.91 -4.20 -17.90
N VAL A 222 -0.53 -5.48 -17.78
CA VAL A 222 0.81 -5.88 -17.34
C VAL A 222 1.89 -5.43 -18.33
N LYS A 223 1.65 -5.54 -19.65
CA LYS A 223 2.59 -5.04 -20.67
C LYS A 223 2.81 -3.53 -20.55
N GLN A 224 1.71 -2.78 -20.46
CA GLN A 224 1.77 -1.33 -20.27
C GLN A 224 2.45 -0.95 -18.95
N GLY A 225 2.20 -1.71 -17.88
CA GLY A 225 2.87 -1.52 -16.59
C GLY A 225 4.38 -1.73 -16.67
N LYS A 226 4.83 -2.76 -17.39
CA LYS A 226 6.26 -3.00 -17.63
C LYS A 226 6.92 -1.89 -18.43
N GLU A 227 6.27 -1.39 -19.48
CA GLU A 227 6.78 -0.25 -20.25
C GLU A 227 6.87 1.03 -19.40
N LYS A 228 5.90 1.24 -18.51
CA LYS A 228 5.87 2.39 -17.60
C LYS A 228 6.75 2.21 -16.36
N ASN A 229 7.37 1.04 -16.16
CA ASN A 229 8.05 0.64 -14.93
C ASN A 229 7.16 0.86 -13.69
N SER A 230 5.92 0.37 -13.74
CA SER A 230 4.97 0.43 -12.62
C SER A 230 5.39 -0.53 -11.49
N GLU A 231 5.28 -0.06 -10.25
CA GLU A 231 5.59 -0.80 -9.02
C GLU A 231 4.87 -2.14 -8.93
N TRP A 232 3.64 -2.25 -9.44
CA TRP A 232 2.88 -3.50 -9.40
C TRP A 232 3.49 -4.59 -10.29
N THR A 233 4.09 -4.17 -11.42
CA THR A 233 4.65 -5.09 -12.42
C THR A 233 6.12 -5.39 -12.21
N GLN A 234 6.80 -4.65 -11.32
CA GLN A 234 8.18 -4.90 -10.94
C GLN A 234 8.28 -6.14 -10.04
N GLU A 235 9.46 -6.76 -10.05
CA GLU A 235 9.79 -7.81 -9.11
C GLU A 235 10.03 -7.22 -7.72
N LEU A 236 9.58 -7.94 -6.71
CA LEU A 236 9.67 -7.46 -5.34
C LEU A 236 11.05 -7.75 -4.78
N VAL A 237 11.78 -6.69 -4.44
CA VAL A 237 13.09 -6.76 -3.78
C VAL A 237 12.95 -6.17 -2.38
N CYS A 238 13.53 -6.83 -1.39
CA CYS A 238 13.50 -6.39 0.00
C CYS A 238 14.91 -6.28 0.57
N ASP A 239 15.16 -5.29 1.42
CA ASP A 239 16.40 -5.13 2.17
C ASP A 239 16.39 -6.02 3.43
N PRO A 240 17.41 -6.86 3.65
CA PRO A 240 17.58 -7.67 4.86
C PRO A 240 17.60 -6.87 6.18
N ARG A 241 17.97 -5.58 6.15
CA ARG A 241 18.01 -4.71 7.34
C ARG A 241 16.61 -4.35 7.83
N ILE A 242 15.71 -4.08 6.88
CA ILE A 242 14.32 -3.69 7.14
C ILE A 242 13.50 -4.92 7.53
N THR A 243 13.62 -6.00 6.75
CA THR A 243 12.86 -7.24 6.95
C THR A 243 13.07 -7.89 8.32
N LYS A 244 14.22 -7.68 8.98
CA LYS A 244 14.47 -8.13 10.37
C LYS A 244 13.48 -7.57 11.39
N HIS A 245 12.92 -6.39 11.13
CA HIS A 245 11.99 -5.72 12.04
C HIS A 245 10.52 -6.01 11.71
N MET A 246 10.26 -6.74 10.62
CA MET A 246 8.92 -7.05 10.13
C MET A 246 8.40 -8.37 10.66
N PHE A 247 7.08 -8.42 10.83
CA PHE A 247 6.36 -9.60 11.28
C PHE A 247 5.19 -9.88 10.35
N VAL A 248 4.84 -11.15 10.20
CA VAL A 248 3.76 -11.61 9.31
C VAL A 248 2.85 -12.57 10.07
N TYR A 249 1.55 -12.49 9.81
CA TYR A 249 0.58 -13.47 10.27
C TYR A 249 0.67 -14.75 9.45
N GLU A 250 0.92 -15.87 10.13
CA GLU A 250 0.94 -17.17 9.46
C GLU A 250 -0.47 -17.67 9.18
N LYS A 251 -0.65 -18.28 8.00
CA LYS A 251 -1.88 -19.00 7.69
C LYS A 251 -2.04 -20.20 8.63
N PRO A 252 -3.29 -20.57 8.97
CA PRO A 252 -3.53 -21.82 9.68
C PRO A 252 -3.02 -23.02 8.84
N PRO A 253 -2.53 -24.10 9.47
CA PRO A 253 -2.22 -25.31 8.75
C PRO A 253 -3.52 -25.80 8.14
N LYS A 254 -3.45 -26.28 6.90
CA LYS A 254 -4.57 -27.00 6.33
C LYS A 254 -4.68 -28.30 7.13
N GLU A 255 -5.76 -28.47 7.86
CA GLU A 255 -6.17 -29.79 8.33
C GLU A 255 -6.37 -30.62 7.06
N GLU A 256 -5.40 -31.47 6.74
CA GLU A 256 -5.63 -32.48 5.72
C GLU A 256 -6.79 -33.33 6.22
N PRO A 257 -7.81 -33.62 5.39
CA PRO A 257 -8.88 -34.49 5.82
C PRO A 257 -8.22 -35.81 6.25
N GLU A 258 -8.40 -36.19 7.51
CA GLU A 258 -7.97 -37.50 8.00
C GLU A 258 -8.47 -38.51 6.97
N SER A 259 -7.51 -39.20 6.32
CA SER A 259 -7.82 -40.26 5.39
C SER A 259 -8.36 -41.41 6.22
N ASP A 260 -9.65 -41.35 6.54
CA ASP A 260 -10.38 -42.46 7.12
C ASP A 260 -10.33 -43.61 6.11
N ILE A 261 -9.48 -44.59 6.44
CA ILE A 261 -9.37 -45.91 5.83
C ILE A 261 -10.61 -46.73 6.20
#